data_AF-A0A256WCA5-F1
#
_entry.id   AF-A0A256WCA5-F1
#
_cell.length_a   1.000
_cell.length_b   1.000
_cell.length_c   1.000
_cell.angle_alpha   90.00
_cell.angle_beta   90.00
_cell.angle_gamma   90.00
#
_symmetry.space_group_name_H-M   'P 1'
#
loop_
_entity.id
_entity.type
_entity.pdbx_description
1 polymer ?
#
loop_
_entity_poly.entity_id
_entity_poly.type
_entity_poly.pdbx_seq_one_letter_code
_entity_poly.pdbx_strand_id
1 'polypeptide(L)'
;PVEHFTEQFCASPINQPWFNEWKQVYELFNLPYPTERFRAKLTNEEILPCYNTGLIAVDNGLNFSKEWIECCKIIDKADHIVDKRPWLDQIALPVVVQKLNLKYKVLDKFFNYPHSLPIVAEVPFFYHFPYPLNIPNEEIVHSFIKHLTNKYPLLKENCMLLADLKPLFVPVNKKRVINMINKVYRKLSRGLSKIANNSYWHYNSLKYNSINHRNAIITGIPRSGTSYMCKLLDSIENTVVMNEPDEVSWIISDSSKLWRLGAFYNILRNKINKGKAIKNKTHNGKIIEDTSKIADSSYSVANVSNIDFALITKNTLAYLAVLPQIIKKYPQMPIIACIRNPIDTISSWKRSFPHLRYVKFEDFPSDVNRNYVLEISQLQEIKDIGSEKDFEIKRALLWNYLAGIIERNRDKIVIIKYEDFVQSPNLEIARVTEKFPRFKLDYDFPKSKVRFDRKVLHDDEIEKIKIICRDMAAKFGYEHL
;
A
#
# COMPACT_ATOMS: atom_id res chain seq x y z
N PRO A 1 27.72 18.31 -7.28
CA PRO A 1 26.58 19.03 -7.88
C PRO A 1 26.79 19.42 -9.35
N VAL A 2 27.92 20.06 -9.67
CA VAL A 2 28.21 20.59 -11.03
C VAL A 2 28.23 19.49 -12.11
N GLU A 3 28.69 18.29 -11.78
CA GLU A 3 28.73 17.15 -12.72
C GLU A 3 27.34 16.62 -13.14
N HIS A 4 26.28 16.92 -12.38
CA HIS A 4 24.93 16.45 -12.69
C HIS A 4 24.16 17.45 -13.58
N PHE A 5 24.45 18.75 -13.46
CA PHE A 5 23.78 19.83 -14.19
C PHE A 5 24.64 20.30 -15.37
N THR A 6 24.77 19.44 -16.37
CA THR A 6 25.69 19.66 -17.51
C THR A 6 25.00 20.19 -18.77
N GLU A 7 23.68 20.35 -18.74
CA GLU A 7 22.87 20.82 -19.88
C GLU A 7 22.00 22.00 -19.47
N GLN A 8 21.53 22.76 -20.46
CA GLN A 8 20.76 23.99 -20.29
C GLN A 8 19.46 23.80 -19.49
N PHE A 9 18.87 22.60 -19.56
CA PHE A 9 17.74 22.18 -18.75
C PHE A 9 17.97 20.79 -18.17
N CYS A 10 17.85 20.64 -16.85
CA CYS A 10 17.98 19.35 -16.18
C CYS A 10 16.77 19.10 -15.29
N ALA A 11 16.09 17.97 -15.49
CA ALA A 11 14.97 17.58 -14.65
C ALA A 11 14.80 16.06 -14.60
N SER A 12 14.11 15.59 -13.57
CA SER A 12 13.71 14.19 -13.46
C SER A 12 12.42 13.90 -14.23
N PRO A 13 12.24 12.70 -14.81
CA PRO A 13 10.96 12.31 -15.40
C PRO A 13 9.89 12.16 -14.32
N ILE A 14 8.62 12.22 -14.73
CA ILE A 14 7.49 11.89 -13.86
C ILE A 14 7.55 10.44 -13.38
N ASN A 15 6.87 10.19 -12.26
CA ASN A 15 6.91 8.89 -11.60
C ASN A 15 6.07 7.83 -12.31
N GLN A 16 4.94 8.20 -12.90
CA GLN A 16 4.01 7.32 -13.61
C GLN A 16 3.25 8.14 -14.65
N PRO A 17 2.83 7.57 -15.78
CA PRO A 17 1.98 8.28 -16.73
C PRO A 17 0.61 8.58 -16.12
N TRP A 18 0.07 9.76 -16.46
CA TRP A 18 -1.25 10.19 -15.97
C TRP A 18 -1.99 11.11 -16.95
N PHE A 19 -1.32 11.64 -17.98
CA PHE A 19 -1.88 12.58 -18.96
C PHE A 19 -1.88 11.96 -20.36
N ASN A 20 -3.00 12.07 -21.07
CA ASN A 20 -3.21 11.41 -22.36
C ASN A 20 -3.30 12.38 -23.55
N GLU A 21 -3.50 13.68 -23.32
CA GLU A 21 -3.82 14.65 -24.38
C GLU A 21 -2.58 15.40 -24.90
N TRP A 22 -1.44 14.73 -24.91
CA TRP A 22 -0.17 15.32 -25.32
C TRP A 22 -0.21 15.85 -26.75
N LYS A 23 -0.89 15.16 -27.67
CA LYS A 23 -0.93 15.57 -29.08
C LYS A 23 -1.57 16.95 -29.23
N GLN A 24 -2.71 17.14 -28.57
CA GLN A 24 -3.44 18.40 -28.53
C GLN A 24 -2.60 19.51 -27.91
N VAL A 25 -1.87 19.20 -26.82
CA VAL A 25 -0.94 20.15 -26.20
C VAL A 25 0.12 20.60 -27.19
N TYR A 26 0.78 19.70 -27.92
CA TYR A 26 1.82 20.09 -28.89
C TYR A 26 1.25 20.86 -30.10
N GLU A 27 0.05 20.50 -30.56
CA GLU A 27 -0.67 21.21 -31.62
C GLU A 27 -0.99 22.67 -31.22
N LEU A 28 -1.35 22.94 -29.96
CA LEU A 28 -1.59 24.31 -29.46
C LEU A 28 -0.41 25.27 -29.67
N PHE A 29 0.81 24.75 -29.70
CA PHE A 29 2.03 25.54 -29.84
C PHE A 29 2.67 25.42 -31.23
N ASN A 30 2.02 24.73 -32.18
CA ASN A 30 2.57 24.40 -33.50
C ASN A 30 3.95 23.71 -33.39
N LEU A 31 4.12 22.85 -32.40
CA LEU A 31 5.36 22.10 -32.18
C LEU A 31 5.22 20.68 -32.72
N PRO A 32 6.30 20.08 -33.27
CA PRO A 32 6.25 18.70 -33.72
C PRO A 32 6.07 17.76 -32.53
N TYR A 33 5.28 16.71 -32.73
CA TYR A 33 5.04 15.71 -31.71
C TYR A 33 6.33 14.92 -31.40
N PRO A 34 6.74 14.79 -30.12
CA PRO A 34 8.01 14.14 -29.78
C PRO A 34 8.05 12.66 -30.17
N THR A 35 9.15 12.24 -30.78
CA THR A 35 9.45 10.83 -31.06
C THR A 35 10.21 10.15 -29.94
N GLU A 36 10.93 10.92 -29.11
CA GLU A 36 11.69 10.42 -27.98
C GLU A 36 10.79 9.86 -26.86
N ARG A 37 11.31 8.90 -26.08
CA ARG A 37 10.62 8.29 -24.95
C ARG A 37 11.53 8.19 -23.73
N PHE A 38 10.98 8.48 -22.55
CA PHE A 38 11.61 8.21 -21.26
C PHE A 38 10.97 7.01 -20.58
N ARG A 39 11.60 6.51 -19.52
CA ARG A 39 11.01 5.51 -18.63
C ARG A 39 10.47 6.19 -17.37
N ALA A 40 9.20 5.95 -17.06
CA ALA A 40 8.58 6.41 -15.82
C ALA A 40 9.24 5.75 -14.60
N LYS A 41 9.51 6.52 -13.53
CA LYS A 41 10.34 6.02 -12.41
C LYS A 41 9.71 4.89 -11.59
N LEU A 42 8.39 4.83 -11.48
CA LEU A 42 7.68 3.82 -10.68
C LEU A 42 7.18 2.66 -11.52
N THR A 43 6.61 2.92 -12.70
CA THR A 43 6.01 1.88 -13.55
C THR A 43 6.99 1.28 -14.56
N ASN A 44 8.13 1.96 -14.81
CA ASN A 44 9.09 1.60 -15.86
C ASN A 44 8.50 1.60 -17.29
N GLU A 45 7.31 2.17 -17.46
CA GLU A 45 6.64 2.32 -18.75
C GLU A 45 7.32 3.41 -19.58
N GLU A 46 7.28 3.25 -20.91
CA GLU A 46 7.73 4.27 -21.83
C GLU A 46 6.71 5.41 -21.91
N ILE A 47 7.19 6.63 -21.71
CA ILE A 47 6.39 7.85 -21.68
C ILE A 47 7.02 8.90 -22.61
N LEU A 48 6.22 9.87 -23.04
CA LEU A 48 6.74 11.08 -23.68
C LEU A 48 7.65 11.85 -22.72
N PRO A 49 8.51 12.76 -23.24
CA PRO A 49 9.21 13.71 -22.41
C PRO A 49 8.24 14.45 -21.50
N CYS A 50 8.24 14.09 -20.22
CA CYS A 50 7.43 14.72 -19.20
C CYS A 50 8.21 14.70 -17.89
N TYR A 51 8.40 15.90 -17.34
CA TYR A 51 9.33 16.14 -16.24
C TYR A 51 8.55 16.46 -14.97
N ASN A 52 9.07 15.98 -13.84
CA ASN A 52 8.58 16.35 -12.53
C ASN A 52 9.09 17.75 -12.15
N THR A 53 8.22 18.56 -11.55
CA THR A 53 8.50 19.96 -11.16
C THR A 53 9.13 20.12 -9.79
N GLY A 54 9.35 19.03 -9.06
CA GLY A 54 9.92 19.06 -7.71
C GLY A 54 11.38 19.55 -7.66
N LEU A 55 12.15 19.30 -8.72
CA LEU A 55 13.48 19.87 -8.92
C LEU A 55 13.76 20.02 -10.41
N ILE A 56 14.04 21.25 -10.82
CA ILE A 56 14.55 21.58 -12.15
C ILE A 56 15.79 22.47 -11.99
N ALA A 57 16.76 22.32 -12.89
CA ALA A 57 17.88 23.25 -13.04
C ALA A 57 17.87 23.80 -14.46
N VAL A 58 18.04 25.12 -14.59
CA VAL A 58 17.99 25.82 -15.87
C VAL A 58 19.08 26.87 -15.89
N ASP A 59 19.76 27.03 -17.02
CA ASP A 59 20.74 28.11 -17.18
C ASP A 59 20.08 29.48 -17.08
N ASN A 60 20.80 30.42 -16.46
CA ASN A 60 20.36 31.81 -16.38
C ASN A 60 20.31 32.46 -17.79
N GLY A 61 19.38 33.39 -17.98
CA GLY A 61 19.29 34.18 -19.21
C GLY A 61 18.47 33.56 -20.35
N LEU A 62 17.86 32.39 -20.17
CA LEU A 62 17.10 31.68 -21.21
C LEU A 62 15.63 32.13 -21.36
N ASN A 63 15.18 33.16 -20.64
CA ASN A 63 13.76 33.57 -20.55
C ASN A 63 12.79 32.43 -20.16
N PHE A 64 13.30 31.33 -19.61
CA PHE A 64 12.56 30.09 -19.36
C PHE A 64 11.32 30.30 -18.51
N SER A 65 11.44 31.05 -17.40
CA SER A 65 10.32 31.28 -16.47
C SER A 65 9.17 32.02 -17.14
N LYS A 66 9.46 33.01 -17.98
CA LYS A 66 8.46 33.78 -18.72
C LYS A 66 7.73 32.87 -19.71
N GLU A 67 8.47 32.13 -20.52
CA GLU A 67 7.87 31.20 -21.49
C GLU A 67 7.08 30.08 -20.82
N TRP A 68 7.53 29.59 -19.67
CA TRP A 68 6.83 28.56 -18.91
C TRP A 68 5.50 29.04 -18.35
N ILE A 69 5.46 30.26 -17.80
CA ILE A 69 4.21 30.87 -17.36
C ILE A 69 3.24 31.05 -18.54
N GLU A 70 3.73 31.53 -19.69
CA GLU A 70 2.87 31.72 -20.87
C GLU A 70 2.34 30.40 -21.43
N CYS A 71 3.17 29.35 -21.48
CA CYS A 71 2.71 28.01 -21.89
C CYS A 71 1.64 27.47 -20.94
N CYS A 72 1.84 27.59 -19.62
CA CYS A 72 0.82 27.24 -18.63
C CYS A 72 -0.50 27.97 -18.88
N LYS A 73 -0.47 29.29 -19.11
CA LYS A 73 -1.69 30.09 -19.37
C LYS A 73 -2.41 29.67 -20.64
N ILE A 74 -1.68 29.36 -21.70
CA ILE A 74 -2.26 28.92 -22.98
C ILE A 74 -2.95 27.56 -22.81
N ILE A 75 -2.29 26.59 -22.18
CA ILE A 75 -2.87 25.26 -21.91
C ILE A 75 -4.08 25.36 -20.97
N ASP A 76 -4.00 26.20 -19.93
CA ASP A 76 -5.10 26.37 -18.98
C ASP A 76 -6.36 26.95 -19.63
N LYS A 77 -6.20 27.83 -20.63
CA LYS A 77 -7.31 28.41 -21.42
C LYS A 77 -7.87 27.49 -22.50
N ALA A 78 -7.19 26.39 -22.83
CA ALA A 78 -7.67 25.44 -23.83
C ALA A 78 -8.74 24.52 -23.22
N ASP A 79 -10.02 24.82 -23.47
CA ASP A 79 -11.15 24.07 -22.90
C ASP A 79 -11.27 22.64 -23.41
N HIS A 80 -10.75 22.37 -24.61
CA HIS A 80 -10.71 21.02 -25.19
C HIS A 80 -9.63 20.12 -24.56
N ILE A 81 -8.75 20.69 -23.71
CA ILE A 81 -7.76 19.92 -22.95
C ILE A 81 -8.28 19.68 -21.53
N VAL A 82 -8.61 18.42 -21.21
CA VAL A 82 -9.12 18.01 -19.90
C VAL A 82 -8.02 17.50 -18.97
N ASP A 83 -8.32 17.33 -17.68
CA ASP A 83 -7.41 16.77 -16.66
C ASP A 83 -6.05 17.48 -16.48
N LYS A 84 -5.96 18.75 -16.90
CA LYS A 84 -4.73 19.56 -16.80
C LYS A 84 -4.31 19.96 -15.38
N ARG A 85 -5.18 19.84 -14.38
CA ARG A 85 -4.91 20.24 -12.98
C ARG A 85 -4.91 19.03 -12.05
N PRO A 86 -4.02 18.97 -11.04
CA PRO A 86 -3.16 20.06 -10.55
C PRO A 86 -1.81 20.20 -11.29
N TRP A 87 -1.55 19.42 -12.33
CA TRP A 87 -0.22 19.21 -12.90
C TRP A 87 0.12 20.06 -14.14
N LEU A 88 -0.55 21.21 -14.27
CA LEU A 88 -0.43 22.10 -15.44
C LEU A 88 1.04 22.50 -15.70
N ASP A 89 1.79 22.71 -14.63
CA ASP A 89 3.21 23.03 -14.63
C ASP A 89 4.06 21.91 -15.28
N GLN A 90 3.74 20.64 -14.99
CA GLN A 90 4.41 19.46 -15.56
C GLN A 90 4.05 19.23 -17.03
N ILE A 91 2.82 19.59 -17.44
CA ILE A 91 2.39 19.52 -18.85
C ILE A 91 3.11 20.58 -19.69
N ALA A 92 3.22 21.80 -19.17
CA ALA A 92 3.82 22.92 -19.91
C ALA A 92 5.35 22.79 -20.04
N LEU A 93 6.03 22.10 -19.12
CA LEU A 93 7.48 21.95 -19.12
C LEU A 93 8.10 21.43 -20.42
N PRO A 94 7.70 20.26 -20.93
CA PRO A 94 8.29 19.73 -22.17
C PRO A 94 7.98 20.60 -23.39
N VAL A 95 6.85 21.31 -23.39
CA VAL A 95 6.52 22.32 -24.41
C VAL A 95 7.54 23.45 -24.39
N VAL A 96 7.87 23.99 -23.21
CA VAL A 96 8.82 25.12 -23.07
C VAL A 96 10.22 24.71 -23.46
N VAL A 97 10.67 23.54 -23.02
CA VAL A 97 11.99 22.97 -23.37
C VAL A 97 12.12 22.88 -24.89
N GLN A 98 11.09 22.39 -25.57
CA GLN A 98 11.09 22.27 -27.03
C GLN A 98 10.93 23.62 -27.74
N LYS A 99 10.04 24.50 -27.26
CA LYS A 99 9.81 25.84 -27.81
C LYS A 99 11.06 26.70 -27.78
N LEU A 100 11.84 26.59 -26.72
CA LEU A 100 13.12 27.29 -26.54
C LEU A 100 14.31 26.51 -27.15
N ASN A 101 14.07 25.33 -27.73
CA ASN A 101 15.08 24.45 -28.30
C ASN A 101 16.25 24.19 -27.33
N LEU A 102 15.94 23.93 -26.05
CA LEU A 102 16.93 23.73 -25.01
C LEU A 102 17.50 22.32 -25.08
N LYS A 103 18.83 22.23 -24.97
CA LYS A 103 19.46 20.95 -24.64
C LYS A 103 19.08 20.54 -23.23
N TYR A 104 18.82 19.26 -23.04
CA TYR A 104 18.39 18.78 -21.75
C TYR A 104 19.07 17.48 -21.30
N LYS A 105 19.08 17.29 -19.98
CA LYS A 105 19.52 16.07 -19.32
C LYS A 105 18.46 15.55 -18.37
N VAL A 106 18.20 14.26 -18.47
CA VAL A 106 17.37 13.56 -17.51
C VAL A 106 18.18 13.31 -16.24
N LEU A 107 17.72 13.89 -15.12
CA LEU A 107 18.31 13.65 -13.82
C LEU A 107 17.89 12.29 -13.27
N ASP A 108 18.82 11.67 -12.53
CA ASP A 108 18.57 10.40 -11.88
C ASP A 108 17.56 10.49 -10.72
N LYS A 109 17.31 9.35 -10.07
CA LYS A 109 16.36 9.27 -8.95
C LYS A 109 16.77 10.06 -7.72
N PHE A 110 18.05 10.39 -7.51
CA PHE A 110 18.51 11.13 -6.33
C PHE A 110 18.04 12.59 -6.33
N PHE A 111 17.71 13.15 -7.50
CA PHE A 111 17.25 14.55 -7.62
C PHE A 111 15.73 14.72 -7.50
N ASN A 112 15.00 13.62 -7.47
CA ASN A 112 13.56 13.61 -7.19
C ASN A 112 13.22 12.20 -6.72
N TYR A 113 13.62 11.88 -5.50
CA TYR A 113 13.46 10.57 -4.91
C TYR A 113 12.02 10.43 -4.42
N PRO A 114 11.20 9.61 -5.07
CA PRO A 114 9.79 9.52 -4.72
C PRO A 114 9.64 8.89 -3.33
N HIS A 115 8.74 9.46 -2.52
CA HIS A 115 8.39 8.93 -1.20
C HIS A 115 8.02 7.42 -1.23
N SER A 116 7.47 6.94 -2.35
CA SER A 116 7.09 5.54 -2.53
C SER A 116 8.27 4.57 -2.67
N LEU A 117 9.48 5.01 -3.05
CA LEU A 117 10.64 4.13 -3.21
C LEU A 117 11.40 3.91 -1.88
N PRO A 118 12.09 2.75 -1.70
CA PRO A 118 13.02 2.55 -0.57
C PRO A 118 14.10 3.59 -0.57
N ILE A 119 14.41 4.22 0.56
CA ILE A 119 15.61 5.05 0.65
C ILE A 119 16.80 4.09 0.69
N VAL A 120 17.55 3.99 -0.42
CA VAL A 120 18.76 3.14 -0.53
C VAL A 120 20.00 4.04 -0.75
N ALA A 121 19.90 5.32 -0.42
CA ALA A 121 20.91 6.30 -0.79
C ALA A 121 21.97 6.43 0.33
N GLU A 122 23.20 6.03 0.02
CA GLU A 122 24.40 6.31 0.83
C GLU A 122 24.91 7.76 0.65
N VAL A 123 24.33 8.48 -0.31
CA VAL A 123 24.68 9.86 -0.69
C VAL A 123 23.49 10.80 -0.49
N PRO A 124 23.70 12.12 -0.28
CA PRO A 124 22.62 13.09 -0.19
C PRO A 124 21.67 13.05 -1.38
N PHE A 125 20.35 13.14 -1.12
CA PHE A 125 19.31 13.08 -2.15
C PHE A 125 18.13 14.01 -1.82
N PHE A 126 17.39 14.40 -2.84
CA PHE A 126 16.17 15.20 -2.74
C PHE A 126 14.96 14.27 -2.60
N TYR A 127 14.42 14.18 -1.38
CA TYR A 127 13.24 13.36 -1.09
C TYR A 127 11.95 14.14 -1.33
N HIS A 128 11.11 13.64 -2.23
CA HIS A 128 9.89 14.32 -2.65
C HIS A 128 8.65 13.77 -1.93
N PHE A 129 7.98 14.62 -1.15
CA PHE A 129 6.69 14.31 -0.53
C PHE A 129 5.54 14.77 -1.41
N PRO A 130 4.69 13.87 -1.93
CA PRO A 130 3.59 14.25 -2.80
C PRO A 130 2.47 14.99 -2.05
N TYR A 131 2.37 14.80 -0.73
CA TYR A 131 1.37 15.45 0.12
C TYR A 131 1.96 15.79 1.49
N PRO A 132 1.65 16.96 2.06
CA PRO A 132 2.04 17.30 3.43
C PRO A 132 1.54 16.29 4.47
N LEU A 133 0.45 15.58 4.20
CA LEU A 133 -0.09 14.52 5.08
C LEU A 133 0.88 13.35 5.34
N ASN A 134 1.91 13.18 4.50
CA ASN A 134 2.92 12.14 4.66
C ASN A 134 4.05 12.57 5.61
N ILE A 135 4.17 13.87 5.88
CA ILE A 135 5.25 14.47 6.69
C ILE A 135 5.12 14.15 8.20
N PRO A 136 3.93 14.20 8.85
CA PRO A 136 3.79 13.92 10.28
C PRO A 136 4.19 12.51 10.71
N ASN A 137 4.28 11.57 9.77
CA ASN A 137 4.59 10.17 10.03
C ASN A 137 6.10 9.86 9.98
N GLU A 138 6.93 10.85 9.62
CA GLU A 138 8.39 10.73 9.48
C GLU A 138 9.08 11.56 10.57
N GLU A 139 9.54 10.89 11.63
CA GLU A 139 10.09 11.52 12.84
C GLU A 139 11.23 12.52 12.56
N ILE A 140 12.14 12.12 11.66
CA ILE A 140 13.28 12.92 11.24
C ILE A 140 12.80 14.20 10.53
N VAL A 141 11.79 14.09 9.67
CA VAL A 141 11.25 15.21 8.89
C VAL A 141 10.49 16.17 9.80
N HIS A 142 9.75 15.66 10.79
CA HIS A 142 9.10 16.49 11.79
C HIS A 142 10.10 17.29 12.64
N SER A 143 11.15 16.64 13.11
CA SER A 143 12.23 17.31 13.87
C SER A 143 12.87 18.41 13.01
N PHE A 144 13.15 18.10 11.75
CA PHE A 144 13.71 19.04 10.79
C PHE A 144 12.78 20.24 10.54
N ILE A 145 11.49 20.01 10.30
CA ILE A 145 10.50 21.09 10.10
C ILE A 145 10.38 21.96 11.35
N LYS A 146 10.35 21.37 12.55
CA LYS A 146 10.36 22.14 13.80
C LYS A 146 11.61 22.98 13.94
N HIS A 147 12.77 22.41 13.65
CA HIS A 147 14.03 23.14 13.67
C HIS A 147 14.01 24.31 12.69
N LEU A 148 13.58 24.08 11.45
CA LEU A 148 13.47 25.12 10.43
C LEU A 148 12.45 26.20 10.80
N THR A 149 11.26 25.84 11.27
CA THR A 149 10.21 26.80 11.65
C THR A 149 10.52 27.56 12.94
N ASN A 150 11.36 27.02 13.82
CA ASN A 150 11.93 27.76 14.94
C ASN A 150 12.96 28.78 14.45
N LYS A 151 13.75 28.44 13.42
CA LYS A 151 14.75 29.32 12.82
C LYS A 151 14.14 30.38 11.89
N TYR A 152 13.03 30.07 11.21
CA TYR A 152 12.39 30.89 10.19
C TYR A 152 10.89 31.09 10.50
N PRO A 153 10.49 32.15 11.21
CA PRO A 153 9.11 32.36 11.65
C PRO A 153 8.07 32.45 10.52
N LEU A 154 8.41 33.07 9.38
CA LEU A 154 7.53 33.13 8.19
C LEU A 154 7.20 31.73 7.65
N LEU A 155 8.14 30.79 7.74
CA LEU A 155 7.90 29.39 7.35
C LEU A 155 6.86 28.76 8.28
N LYS A 156 6.91 29.07 9.58
CA LYS A 156 5.94 28.57 10.57
C LYS A 156 4.53 29.04 10.26
N GLU A 157 4.37 30.33 9.94
CA GLU A 157 3.06 30.90 9.57
C GLU A 157 2.48 30.20 8.33
N ASN A 158 3.29 30.04 7.28
CA ASN A 158 2.89 29.31 6.08
C ASN A 158 2.54 27.84 6.38
N CYS A 159 3.33 27.15 7.20
CA CYS A 159 3.01 25.78 7.60
C CYS A 159 1.72 25.68 8.44
N MET A 160 1.37 26.71 9.22
CA MET A 160 0.12 26.74 10.00
C MET A 160 -1.13 26.97 9.14
N LEU A 161 -0.98 27.55 7.94
CA LEU A 161 -2.06 27.67 6.95
C LEU A 161 -2.40 26.33 6.29
N LEU A 162 -1.43 25.41 6.23
CA LEU A 162 -1.64 24.06 5.69
C LEU A 162 -2.32 23.17 6.74
N ALA A 163 -3.57 22.79 6.49
CA ALA A 163 -4.38 21.98 7.41
C ALA A 163 -3.68 20.70 7.91
N ASP A 164 -2.82 20.12 7.08
CA ASP A 164 -2.10 18.88 7.37
C ASP A 164 -0.84 19.09 8.23
N LEU A 165 -0.25 20.28 8.21
CA LEU A 165 0.95 20.62 9.00
C LEU A 165 0.62 21.43 10.25
N LYS A 166 -0.53 22.12 10.28
CA LYS A 166 -1.04 22.84 11.45
C LYS A 166 -0.99 22.02 12.76
N PRO A 167 -1.32 20.71 12.78
CA PRO A 167 -1.22 19.90 14.01
C PRO A 167 0.19 19.81 14.61
N LEU A 168 1.25 20.08 13.84
CA LEU A 168 2.63 20.08 14.33
C LEU A 168 2.94 21.29 15.22
N PHE A 169 2.16 22.37 15.11
CA PHE A 169 2.42 23.67 15.75
C PHE A 169 1.39 24.07 16.80
N VAL A 170 0.22 23.41 16.86
CA VAL A 170 -0.78 23.68 17.89
C VAL A 170 -0.28 23.13 19.23
N PRO A 171 -0.10 23.97 20.26
CA PRO A 171 0.23 23.49 21.60
C PRO A 171 -0.92 22.61 22.09
N VAL A 172 -0.65 21.32 22.34
CA VAL A 172 -1.62 20.43 22.99
C VAL A 172 -1.92 21.04 24.35
N ASN A 173 -3.16 21.50 24.56
CA ASN A 173 -3.54 22.27 25.73
C ASN A 173 -3.63 21.37 26.97
N LYS A 174 -2.46 21.12 27.58
CA LYS A 174 -2.20 20.20 28.69
C LYS A 174 -2.94 20.50 30.00
N LYS A 175 -3.61 21.66 30.17
CA LYS A 175 -3.99 22.16 31.51
C LYS A 175 -5.31 21.66 32.10
N ARG A 176 -6.32 21.25 31.32
CA ARG A 176 -7.65 20.88 31.88
C ARG A 176 -7.77 19.41 32.31
N VAL A 177 -7.22 18.48 31.54
CA VAL A 177 -7.31 17.03 31.80
C VAL A 177 -6.30 16.58 32.86
N ILE A 178 -5.08 17.14 32.83
CA ILE A 178 -4.02 16.80 33.78
C ILE A 178 -4.35 17.28 35.20
N ASN A 179 -5.04 18.40 35.38
CA ASN A 179 -5.44 18.86 36.72
C ASN A 179 -6.52 17.98 37.36
N MET A 180 -7.41 17.39 36.55
CA MET A 180 -8.42 16.44 37.03
C MET A 180 -7.80 15.09 37.41
N ILE A 181 -6.87 14.60 36.60
CA ILE A 181 -6.13 13.35 36.86
C ILE A 181 -5.15 13.51 38.03
N ASN A 182 -4.45 14.64 38.13
CA ASN A 182 -3.51 14.93 39.23
C ASN A 182 -4.22 15.06 40.58
N LYS A 183 -5.50 15.48 40.61
CA LYS A 183 -6.28 15.54 41.86
C LYS A 183 -6.62 14.14 42.38
N VAL A 184 -6.74 13.16 41.49
CA VAL A 184 -6.95 11.74 41.80
C VAL A 184 -5.62 11.03 42.11
N TYR A 185 -4.56 11.33 41.35
CA TYR A 185 -3.24 10.71 41.51
C TYR A 185 -2.46 11.18 42.75
N ARG A 186 -2.59 12.46 43.15
CA ARG A 186 -1.92 12.99 44.36
C ARG A 186 -2.40 12.34 45.65
N LYS A 187 -3.56 11.67 45.64
CA LYS A 187 -4.10 10.94 46.79
C LYS A 187 -3.54 9.51 46.91
N LEU A 188 -2.86 9.00 45.88
CA LEU A 188 -2.51 7.57 45.77
C LEU A 188 -1.02 7.26 45.54
N SER A 189 -0.12 8.25 45.37
CA SER A 189 1.31 7.94 45.19
C SER A 189 2.22 8.95 45.89
N ARG A 190 2.33 8.83 47.22
CA ARG A 190 3.50 9.30 47.97
C ARG A 190 4.50 8.15 48.04
N GLY A 191 5.53 8.23 47.21
CA GLY A 191 6.67 7.30 47.27
C GLY A 191 7.18 6.97 45.87
N LEU A 192 8.43 7.36 45.62
CA LEU A 192 9.27 6.99 44.47
C LEU A 192 9.17 7.88 43.23
N SER A 193 9.68 9.10 43.40
CA SER A 193 10.34 9.86 42.34
C SER A 193 11.81 9.46 42.23
N LYS A 194 12.25 8.99 41.06
CA LYS A 194 13.52 9.34 40.37
C LYS A 194 13.87 8.27 39.34
N ILE A 195 13.57 8.55 38.07
CA ILE A 195 14.49 8.51 36.90
C ILE A 195 13.68 9.18 35.78
N ALA A 196 13.96 10.46 35.59
CA ALA A 196 13.48 11.25 34.47
C ALA A 196 14.57 11.19 33.39
N ASN A 197 14.24 10.57 32.25
CA ASN A 197 14.76 10.86 30.90
C ASN A 197 14.43 9.69 29.97
N ASN A 198 13.23 9.69 29.35
CA ASN A 198 13.00 9.10 28.02
C ASN A 198 11.57 9.28 27.45
N SER A 199 10.78 10.24 27.94
CA SER A 199 9.31 10.12 27.86
C SER A 199 8.64 10.84 26.69
N TYR A 200 9.37 11.39 25.71
CA TYR A 200 8.72 12.13 24.61
C TYR A 200 8.42 11.26 23.37
N TRP A 201 9.26 10.27 23.06
CA TRP A 201 9.12 9.45 21.84
C TRP A 201 8.26 8.20 22.00
N HIS A 202 7.96 7.82 23.24
CA HIS A 202 6.88 6.88 23.52
C HIS A 202 5.49 7.49 23.21
N TYR A 203 5.34 8.82 23.16
CA TYR A 203 4.02 9.44 23.18
C TYR A 203 3.30 9.51 21.82
N ASN A 204 4.03 9.50 20.69
CA ASN A 204 3.39 9.55 19.36
C ASN A 204 3.31 8.20 18.65
N SER A 205 4.13 7.21 19.01
CA SER A 205 3.80 5.80 18.74
C SER A 205 2.58 5.33 19.56
N LEU A 206 2.28 6.02 20.66
CA LEU A 206 1.04 5.88 21.44
C LEU A 206 -0.16 6.65 20.88
N LYS A 207 -0.04 7.44 19.80
CA LYS A 207 -1.23 7.98 19.11
C LYS A 207 -1.88 7.01 18.12
N TYR A 208 -1.42 5.76 18.11
CA TYR A 208 -2.24 4.61 17.74
C TYR A 208 -3.38 4.32 18.75
N ASN A 209 -3.41 4.99 19.92
CA ASN A 209 -4.34 4.68 21.02
C ASN A 209 -5.36 5.78 21.42
N SER A 210 -5.51 6.91 20.70
CA SER A 210 -6.56 7.89 21.10
C SER A 210 -7.86 7.80 20.30
N ILE A 211 -7.89 7.02 19.22
CA ILE A 211 -9.14 6.52 18.62
C ILE A 211 -8.89 5.03 18.41
N ASN A 212 -9.80 4.20 18.91
CA ASN A 212 -9.68 2.75 18.96
C ASN A 212 -9.93 2.14 17.56
N HIS A 213 -9.18 2.60 16.55
CA HIS A 213 -9.44 2.31 15.14
C HIS A 213 -9.43 0.80 14.87
N ARG A 214 -10.57 0.29 14.42
CA ARG A 214 -10.80 -1.12 14.09
C ARG A 214 -10.19 -1.46 12.73
N ASN A 215 -8.86 -1.58 12.66
CA ASN A 215 -8.15 -2.00 11.44
C ASN A 215 -7.98 -3.52 11.43
N ALA A 216 -8.11 -4.17 10.28
CA ALA A 216 -7.85 -5.61 10.15
C ALA A 216 -7.25 -5.97 8.78
N ILE A 217 -6.50 -7.07 8.73
CA ILE A 217 -5.95 -7.62 7.50
C ILE A 217 -6.65 -8.93 7.15
N ILE A 218 -6.99 -9.09 5.89
CA ILE A 218 -7.31 -10.38 5.29
C ILE A 218 -6.17 -10.80 4.37
N THR A 219 -5.66 -11.99 4.61
CA THR A 219 -4.63 -12.63 3.81
C THR A 219 -4.97 -14.11 3.63
N GLY A 220 -4.08 -14.86 2.99
CA GLY A 220 -4.21 -16.30 2.86
C GLY A 220 -3.73 -16.80 1.51
N ILE A 221 -3.79 -18.11 1.35
CA ILE A 221 -3.40 -18.75 0.10
C ILE A 221 -4.37 -18.29 -1.00
N PRO A 222 -3.89 -17.79 -2.16
CA PRO A 222 -4.75 -17.38 -3.26
C PRO A 222 -5.76 -18.47 -3.62
N ARG A 223 -7.00 -18.08 -3.93
CA ARG A 223 -8.14 -19.00 -4.21
C ARG A 223 -8.69 -19.77 -2.99
N SER A 224 -8.41 -19.28 -1.78
CA SER A 224 -8.99 -19.78 -0.51
C SER A 224 -10.18 -18.97 0.01
N GLY A 225 -10.93 -18.29 -0.85
CA GLY A 225 -12.16 -17.59 -0.45
C GLY A 225 -11.99 -16.20 0.19
N THR A 226 -10.78 -15.62 0.17
CA THR A 226 -10.52 -14.26 0.71
C THR A 226 -11.42 -13.18 0.10
N SER A 227 -11.72 -13.25 -1.21
CA SER A 227 -12.62 -12.30 -1.86
C SER A 227 -14.09 -12.49 -1.48
N TYR A 228 -14.53 -13.73 -1.23
CA TYR A 228 -15.88 -14.01 -0.73
C TYR A 228 -16.05 -13.45 0.68
N MET A 229 -15.05 -13.63 1.53
CA MET A 229 -15.00 -13.00 2.85
C MET A 229 -15.06 -11.47 2.74
N CYS A 230 -14.29 -10.85 1.84
CA CYS A 230 -14.33 -9.40 1.64
C CYS A 230 -15.75 -8.92 1.29
N LYS A 231 -16.42 -9.61 0.37
CA LYS A 231 -17.78 -9.27 -0.04
C LYS A 231 -18.79 -9.36 1.12
N LEU A 232 -18.69 -10.38 1.97
CA LEU A 232 -19.55 -10.50 3.16
C LEU A 232 -19.26 -9.40 4.17
N LEU A 233 -17.99 -9.13 4.46
CA LEU A 233 -17.62 -8.12 5.44
C LEU A 233 -17.96 -6.69 4.99
N ASP A 234 -17.89 -6.42 3.69
CA ASP A 234 -18.25 -5.12 3.10
C ASP A 234 -19.77 -4.87 3.10
N SER A 235 -20.60 -5.91 3.27
CA SER A 235 -22.05 -5.74 3.42
C SER A 235 -22.48 -5.36 4.85
N ILE A 236 -21.56 -5.34 5.80
CA ILE A 236 -21.85 -4.95 7.18
C ILE A 236 -21.86 -3.43 7.26
N GLU A 237 -22.85 -2.88 7.98
CA GLU A 237 -22.89 -1.46 8.25
C GLU A 237 -21.60 -0.98 8.94
N ASN A 238 -21.14 0.22 8.57
CA ASN A 238 -19.98 0.86 9.18
C ASN A 238 -18.69 0.00 9.09
N THR A 239 -18.59 -0.79 8.02
CA THR A 239 -17.40 -1.58 7.65
C THR A 239 -16.99 -1.23 6.23
N VAL A 240 -15.69 -1.07 6.00
CA VAL A 240 -15.11 -0.76 4.69
C VAL A 240 -14.03 -1.78 4.39
N VAL A 241 -14.14 -2.46 3.26
CA VAL A 241 -13.14 -3.44 2.83
C VAL A 241 -12.42 -2.97 1.56
N MET A 242 -11.11 -2.78 1.66
CA MET A 242 -10.24 -2.48 0.53
C MET A 242 -9.73 -3.77 -0.09
N ASN A 243 -10.22 -4.13 -1.28
CA ASN A 243 -9.85 -5.36 -1.98
C ASN A 243 -8.64 -5.13 -2.90
N GLU A 244 -7.49 -5.67 -2.49
CA GLU A 244 -6.21 -5.57 -3.21
C GLU A 244 -5.85 -4.14 -3.62
N PRO A 245 -5.79 -3.20 -2.67
CA PRO A 245 -5.36 -1.83 -2.96
C PRO A 245 -3.93 -1.86 -3.52
N ASP A 246 -3.70 -1.12 -4.60
CA ASP A 246 -2.40 -1.02 -5.28
C ASP A 246 -1.32 -0.62 -4.26
N GLU A 247 -1.70 0.21 -3.28
CA GLU A 247 -0.88 0.69 -2.17
C GLU A 247 -0.14 -0.37 -1.40
N VAL A 248 -0.77 -1.52 -1.22
CA VAL A 248 -0.23 -2.55 -0.36
C VAL A 248 1.02 -3.17 -0.96
N SER A 249 1.05 -3.35 -2.28
CA SER A 249 2.19 -3.95 -3.00
C SER A 249 3.51 -3.23 -2.74
N TRP A 250 3.49 -1.89 -2.63
CA TRP A 250 4.69 -1.12 -2.36
C TRP A 250 5.00 -0.98 -0.86
N ILE A 251 3.98 -0.94 0.01
CA ILE A 251 4.19 -0.85 1.47
C ILE A 251 4.97 -2.06 1.97
N ILE A 252 4.65 -3.22 1.41
CA ILE A 252 5.24 -4.51 1.79
C ILE A 252 6.39 -4.95 0.87
N SER A 253 6.82 -4.10 -0.08
CA SER A 253 7.94 -4.39 -0.98
C SER A 253 9.31 -4.34 -0.29
N ASP A 254 9.29 -4.05 1.00
CA ASP A 254 10.42 -3.92 1.90
C ASP A 254 9.91 -3.92 3.34
N SER A 255 10.16 -5.00 4.07
CA SER A 255 9.69 -5.15 5.45
C SER A 255 10.18 -4.06 6.43
N SER A 256 11.31 -3.39 6.14
CA SER A 256 11.78 -2.26 6.95
C SER A 256 10.80 -1.08 6.94
N LYS A 257 9.92 -1.04 5.92
CA LYS A 257 8.90 -0.01 5.71
C LYS A 257 7.52 -0.39 6.21
N LEU A 258 7.36 -1.49 6.94
CA LEU A 258 6.03 -1.88 7.44
C LEU A 258 5.38 -0.81 8.33
N TRP A 259 6.14 0.14 8.87
CA TRP A 259 5.60 1.33 9.52
C TRP A 259 4.69 2.18 8.60
N ARG A 260 4.87 2.13 7.27
CA ARG A 260 4.02 2.80 6.28
C ARG A 260 2.60 2.24 6.22
N LEU A 261 2.41 1.00 6.66
CA LEU A 261 1.08 0.38 6.72
C LEU A 261 0.13 1.17 7.61
N GLY A 262 0.59 1.65 8.77
CA GLY A 262 -0.21 2.50 9.65
C GLY A 262 -0.55 3.86 9.01
N ALA A 263 0.41 4.48 8.32
CA ALA A 263 0.17 5.72 7.58
C ALA A 263 -0.88 5.53 6.48
N PHE A 264 -0.82 4.41 5.75
CA PHE A 264 -1.80 4.04 4.74
C PHE A 264 -3.22 3.92 5.31
N TYR A 265 -3.39 3.20 6.43
CA TYR A 265 -4.69 3.13 7.13
C TYR A 265 -5.20 4.52 7.54
N ASN A 266 -4.32 5.39 8.06
CA ASN A 266 -4.70 6.75 8.46
C ASN A 266 -5.14 7.61 7.26
N ILE A 267 -4.45 7.51 6.12
CA ILE A 267 -4.79 8.22 4.89
C ILE A 267 -6.17 7.76 4.39
N LEU A 268 -6.42 6.45 4.34
CA LEU A 268 -7.71 5.89 3.95
C LEU A 268 -8.83 6.37 4.88
N ARG A 269 -8.63 6.28 6.20
CA ARG A 269 -9.61 6.77 7.18
C ARG A 269 -9.92 8.25 7.00
N ASN A 270 -8.89 9.08 6.80
CA ASN A 270 -9.07 10.51 6.57
C ASN A 270 -9.83 10.81 5.27
N LYS A 271 -9.57 10.04 4.19
CA LYS A 271 -10.34 10.17 2.94
C LYS A 271 -11.80 9.80 3.15
N ILE A 272 -12.06 8.65 3.77
CA ILE A 272 -13.42 8.12 4.03
C ILE A 272 -14.21 9.09 4.93
N ASN A 273 -13.62 9.54 6.05
CA ASN A 273 -14.26 10.49 6.98
C ASN A 273 -14.59 11.84 6.32
N LYS A 274 -13.87 12.22 5.26
CA LYS A 274 -14.12 13.45 4.49
C LYS A 274 -15.08 13.23 3.32
N GLY A 275 -15.68 12.05 3.19
CA GLY A 275 -16.56 11.69 2.07
C GLY A 275 -15.83 11.67 0.73
N LYS A 276 -14.50 11.51 0.70
CA LYS A 276 -13.73 11.46 -0.55
C LYS A 276 -13.87 10.10 -1.19
N ALA A 277 -13.97 10.09 -2.51
CA ALA A 277 -13.96 8.85 -3.28
C ALA A 277 -12.63 8.10 -3.10
N ILE A 278 -12.72 6.78 -2.96
CA ILE A 278 -11.61 5.85 -2.83
C ILE A 278 -11.66 4.85 -3.98
N LYS A 279 -10.49 4.49 -4.52
CA LYS A 279 -10.37 3.46 -5.56
C LYS A 279 -10.49 2.09 -4.90
N ASN A 280 -11.39 1.26 -5.40
CA ASN A 280 -11.54 -0.12 -4.93
C ASN A 280 -11.91 -1.05 -6.09
N LYS A 281 -11.61 -2.35 -5.96
CA LYS A 281 -11.98 -3.36 -6.96
C LYS A 281 -13.44 -3.77 -6.76
N THR A 282 -14.36 -3.04 -7.40
CA THR A 282 -15.81 -3.22 -7.29
C THR A 282 -16.47 -3.29 -8.65
N HIS A 283 -17.59 -4.01 -8.75
CA HIS A 283 -18.46 -4.02 -9.94
C HIS A 283 -19.87 -3.65 -9.48
N ASN A 284 -20.48 -2.64 -10.12
CA ASN A 284 -21.75 -2.03 -9.69
C ASN A 284 -21.75 -1.61 -8.21
N GLY A 285 -20.65 -1.02 -7.74
CA GLY A 285 -20.50 -0.56 -6.36
C GLY A 285 -20.35 -1.65 -5.29
N LYS A 286 -20.26 -2.93 -5.67
CA LYS A 286 -20.04 -4.06 -4.75
C LYS A 286 -18.70 -4.74 -5.00
N ILE A 287 -18.04 -5.23 -3.95
CA ILE A 287 -16.79 -5.98 -4.08
C ILE A 287 -16.99 -7.26 -4.90
N ILE A 288 -16.08 -7.50 -5.85
CA ILE A 288 -16.08 -8.69 -6.70
C ILE A 288 -15.41 -9.89 -6.03
N GLU A 289 -16.00 -11.08 -6.17
CA GLU A 289 -15.42 -12.34 -5.70
C GLU A 289 -14.27 -12.84 -6.59
N ASP A 290 -14.40 -12.68 -7.92
CA ASP A 290 -13.49 -13.26 -8.89
C ASP A 290 -12.59 -12.21 -9.53
N THR A 291 -11.42 -11.99 -8.92
CA THR A 291 -10.44 -10.99 -9.37
C THR A 291 -9.71 -11.37 -10.67
N SER A 292 -9.97 -12.55 -11.23
CA SER A 292 -9.43 -12.97 -12.54
C SER A 292 -10.28 -12.55 -13.74
N LYS A 293 -11.50 -12.06 -13.53
CA LYS A 293 -12.30 -11.41 -14.58
C LYS A 293 -11.96 -9.91 -14.58
N ILE A 294 -12.07 -9.24 -15.75
CA ILE A 294 -11.76 -7.81 -15.92
C ILE A 294 -12.37 -7.02 -14.76
N ALA A 295 -11.49 -6.50 -13.91
CA ALA A 295 -11.87 -5.74 -12.73
C ALA A 295 -11.90 -4.27 -13.12
N ASP A 296 -13.08 -3.68 -13.20
CA ASP A 296 -13.18 -2.23 -13.27
C ASP A 296 -12.80 -1.68 -11.90
N SER A 297 -11.65 -1.01 -11.82
CA SER A 297 -11.31 -0.24 -10.64
C SER A 297 -12.15 1.03 -10.66
N SER A 298 -13.24 1.06 -9.90
CA SER A 298 -14.08 2.25 -9.79
C SER A 298 -13.79 3.03 -8.52
N TYR A 299 -13.98 4.35 -8.61
CA TYR A 299 -13.96 5.23 -7.45
C TYR A 299 -15.37 5.26 -6.84
N SER A 300 -15.47 5.01 -5.53
CA SER A 300 -16.72 5.13 -4.79
C SER A 300 -16.49 5.83 -3.45
N VAL A 301 -17.53 6.51 -2.95
CA VAL A 301 -17.53 7.05 -1.59
C VAL A 301 -18.00 5.93 -0.67
N ALA A 302 -17.17 5.56 0.31
CA ALA A 302 -17.56 4.56 1.30
C ALA A 302 -18.66 5.10 2.21
N ASN A 303 -19.72 4.31 2.40
CA ASN A 303 -20.82 4.68 3.28
C ASN A 303 -20.49 4.25 4.72
N VAL A 304 -20.06 5.20 5.55
CA VAL A 304 -19.78 4.97 6.98
C VAL A 304 -20.67 5.87 7.83
N SER A 305 -21.26 5.33 8.89
CA SER A 305 -22.16 6.08 9.77
C SER A 305 -21.41 6.87 10.84
N ASN A 306 -20.16 6.52 11.14
CA ASN A 306 -19.32 7.24 12.09
C ASN A 306 -17.81 7.00 11.87
N ILE A 307 -16.97 7.70 12.66
CA ILE A 307 -15.51 7.65 12.58
C ILE A 307 -14.88 6.36 13.13
N ASP A 308 -15.63 5.55 13.88
CA ASP A 308 -15.20 4.27 14.47
C ASP A 308 -15.55 3.06 13.59
N PHE A 309 -15.56 3.24 12.27
CA PHE A 309 -15.81 2.18 11.32
C PHE A 309 -14.67 1.14 11.26
N ALA A 310 -15.03 -0.10 10.94
CA ALA A 310 -14.06 -1.15 10.65
C ALA A 310 -13.42 -0.94 9.28
N LEU A 311 -12.09 -0.87 9.22
CA LEU A 311 -11.34 -0.73 7.97
C LEU A 311 -10.49 -1.97 7.75
N ILE A 312 -10.83 -2.74 6.73
CA ILE A 312 -10.19 -4.01 6.44
C ILE A 312 -9.47 -3.88 5.11
N THR A 313 -8.21 -4.32 5.02
CA THR A 313 -7.52 -4.42 3.72
C THR A 313 -7.19 -5.87 3.42
N LYS A 314 -7.39 -6.26 2.16
CA LYS A 314 -7.12 -7.62 1.69
C LYS A 314 -6.07 -7.60 0.60
N ASN A 315 -5.03 -8.41 0.75
CA ASN A 315 -4.15 -8.80 -0.35
C ASN A 315 -3.50 -10.15 0.00
N THR A 316 -3.70 -11.16 -0.84
CA THR A 316 -3.40 -12.56 -0.52
C THR A 316 -1.91 -12.82 -0.37
N LEU A 317 -1.13 -12.69 -1.45
CA LEU A 317 0.30 -13.00 -1.43
C LEU A 317 1.11 -11.93 -0.71
N ALA A 318 0.75 -10.67 -0.96
CA ALA A 318 1.33 -9.50 -0.34
C ALA A 318 1.52 -9.63 1.18
N TYR A 319 0.41 -9.73 1.90
CA TYR A 319 0.46 -9.76 3.36
C TYR A 319 0.97 -11.09 3.88
N LEU A 320 0.72 -12.20 3.16
CA LEU A 320 1.22 -13.51 3.58
C LEU A 320 2.75 -13.56 3.54
N ALA A 321 3.38 -12.99 2.50
CA ALA A 321 4.83 -12.99 2.32
C ALA A 321 5.59 -12.32 3.47
N VAL A 322 5.03 -11.26 4.06
CA VAL A 322 5.63 -10.49 5.16
C VAL A 322 4.85 -10.65 6.48
N LEU A 323 4.08 -11.74 6.60
CA LEU A 323 3.19 -11.97 7.74
C LEU A 323 3.91 -11.94 9.10
N PRO A 324 5.07 -12.62 9.29
CA PRO A 324 5.79 -12.57 10.56
C PRO A 324 6.16 -11.14 10.99
N GLN A 325 6.54 -10.30 10.01
CA GLN A 325 6.98 -8.93 10.25
C GLN A 325 5.79 -8.02 10.54
N ILE A 326 4.64 -8.24 9.90
CA ILE A 326 3.39 -7.55 10.23
C ILE A 326 2.99 -7.88 11.67
N ILE A 327 3.01 -9.16 12.06
CA ILE A 327 2.68 -9.59 13.43
C ILE A 327 3.61 -8.93 14.45
N LYS A 328 4.92 -8.94 14.18
CA LYS A 328 5.92 -8.30 15.04
C LYS A 328 5.66 -6.80 15.21
N LYS A 329 5.28 -6.11 14.13
CA LYS A 329 5.08 -4.65 14.13
C LYS A 329 3.72 -4.23 14.69
N TYR A 330 2.68 -5.02 14.45
CA TYR A 330 1.28 -4.74 14.77
C TYR A 330 0.63 -5.91 15.52
N PRO A 331 1.11 -6.26 16.73
CA PRO A 331 0.70 -7.49 17.43
C PRO A 331 -0.77 -7.52 17.85
N GLN A 332 -1.44 -6.37 17.86
CA GLN A 332 -2.84 -6.20 18.24
C GLN A 332 -3.78 -6.07 17.04
N MET A 333 -3.25 -6.03 15.82
CA MET A 333 -4.08 -5.91 14.63
C MET A 333 -4.67 -7.28 14.30
N PRO A 334 -6.01 -7.41 14.18
CA PRO A 334 -6.63 -8.61 13.67
C PRO A 334 -6.07 -9.00 12.30
N ILE A 335 -5.58 -10.23 12.19
CA ILE A 335 -5.11 -10.82 10.94
C ILE A 335 -5.86 -12.13 10.71
N ILE A 336 -6.59 -12.18 9.61
CA ILE A 336 -7.41 -13.31 9.19
C ILE A 336 -6.68 -13.97 8.01
N ALA A 337 -6.24 -15.21 8.18
CA ALA A 337 -5.57 -15.99 7.15
C ALA A 337 -6.50 -17.08 6.63
N CYS A 338 -6.92 -16.98 5.38
CA CYS A 338 -7.75 -17.98 4.74
C CYS A 338 -6.90 -19.12 4.17
N ILE A 339 -7.32 -20.36 4.43
CA ILE A 339 -6.75 -21.57 3.86
C ILE A 339 -7.86 -22.45 3.29
N ARG A 340 -7.54 -23.27 2.31
CA ARG A 340 -8.46 -24.18 1.64
C ARG A 340 -7.74 -25.48 1.32
N ASN A 341 -8.50 -26.57 1.13
CA ASN A 341 -7.94 -27.84 0.68
C ASN A 341 -6.95 -27.66 -0.49
N PRO A 342 -5.74 -28.27 -0.44
CA PRO A 342 -4.70 -28.07 -1.45
C PRO A 342 -5.13 -28.51 -2.85
N ILE A 343 -5.89 -29.59 -2.98
CA ILE A 343 -6.35 -30.11 -4.28
C ILE A 343 -7.28 -29.09 -4.94
N ASP A 344 -8.27 -28.59 -4.20
CA ASP A 344 -9.22 -27.58 -4.70
C ASP A 344 -8.54 -26.22 -4.99
N THR A 345 -7.51 -25.88 -4.20
CA THR A 345 -6.72 -24.66 -4.39
C THR A 345 -5.88 -24.73 -5.67
N ILE A 346 -5.10 -25.82 -5.84
CA ILE A 346 -4.19 -26.03 -6.97
C ILE A 346 -4.96 -26.23 -8.27
N SER A 347 -6.09 -26.94 -8.24
CA SER A 347 -6.97 -27.03 -9.41
C SER A 347 -7.46 -25.64 -9.85
N SER A 348 -7.78 -24.77 -8.90
CA SER A 348 -8.12 -23.37 -9.21
C SER A 348 -6.92 -22.57 -9.74
N TRP A 349 -5.69 -22.84 -9.29
CA TRP A 349 -4.48 -22.18 -9.83
C TRP A 349 -4.23 -22.56 -11.29
N LYS A 350 -4.38 -23.85 -11.62
CA LYS A 350 -4.20 -24.38 -12.99
C LYS A 350 -5.05 -23.64 -14.03
N ARG A 351 -6.20 -23.09 -13.62
CA ARG A 351 -7.14 -22.33 -14.47
C ARG A 351 -7.09 -20.81 -14.33
N SER A 352 -6.37 -20.28 -13.36
CA SER A 352 -6.38 -18.84 -13.05
C SER A 352 -5.08 -18.16 -13.48
N PHE A 353 -4.58 -17.21 -12.68
CA PHE A 353 -3.51 -16.28 -13.04
C PHE A 353 -2.23 -16.99 -13.49
N PRO A 354 -1.54 -16.49 -14.55
CA PRO A 354 -0.31 -17.11 -15.05
C PRO A 354 0.77 -17.32 -13.97
N HIS A 355 0.94 -16.35 -13.07
CA HIS A 355 1.93 -16.43 -12.01
C HIS A 355 1.68 -17.60 -11.04
N LEU A 356 0.43 -17.99 -10.77
CA LEU A 356 0.10 -19.17 -9.95
C LEU A 356 0.09 -20.46 -10.78
N ARG A 357 -0.38 -20.39 -12.03
CA ARG A 357 -0.44 -21.54 -12.93
C ARG A 357 0.94 -22.12 -13.20
N TYR A 358 1.92 -21.25 -13.42
CA TYR A 358 3.29 -21.60 -13.78
C TYR A 358 4.30 -21.35 -12.65
N VAL A 359 3.83 -20.85 -11.49
CA VAL A 359 4.69 -20.51 -10.34
C VAL A 359 5.86 -19.63 -10.77
N LYS A 360 5.54 -18.49 -11.38
CA LYS A 360 6.52 -17.49 -11.81
C LYS A 360 6.78 -16.52 -10.67
N PHE A 361 7.79 -16.81 -9.87
CA PHE A 361 8.14 -15.97 -8.72
C PHE A 361 8.39 -14.51 -9.11
N GLU A 362 8.96 -14.23 -10.29
CA GLU A 362 9.17 -12.86 -10.81
C GLU A 362 7.91 -11.97 -10.77
N ASP A 363 6.73 -12.58 -10.95
CA ASP A 363 5.43 -11.91 -10.95
C ASP A 363 4.81 -11.78 -9.54
N PHE A 364 5.46 -12.30 -8.50
CA PHE A 364 5.02 -12.22 -7.11
C PHE A 364 5.44 -10.88 -6.49
N PRO A 365 4.77 -10.41 -5.41
CA PRO A 365 5.20 -9.21 -4.68
C PRO A 365 6.69 -9.30 -4.32
N SER A 366 7.43 -8.21 -4.50
CA SER A 366 8.90 -8.20 -4.52
C SER A 366 9.59 -8.78 -3.29
N ASP A 367 8.93 -8.84 -2.14
CA ASP A 367 9.47 -9.44 -0.91
C ASP A 367 9.39 -10.97 -0.85
N VAL A 368 8.54 -11.60 -1.67
CA VAL A 368 8.64 -13.06 -1.92
C VAL A 368 9.99 -13.39 -2.60
N ASN A 369 10.56 -12.42 -3.34
CA ASN A 369 11.78 -12.60 -4.15
C ASN A 369 13.04 -11.96 -3.56
N ARG A 370 12.98 -11.30 -2.39
CA ARG A 370 14.10 -10.51 -1.87
C ARG A 370 14.69 -11.08 -0.57
N ASN A 371 16.02 -11.16 -0.57
CA ASN A 371 16.90 -11.67 0.49
C ASN A 371 16.80 -10.94 1.86
N TYR A 372 16.08 -9.83 1.97
CA TYR A 372 16.18 -8.93 3.14
C TYR A 372 15.31 -9.36 4.34
N VAL A 373 14.39 -10.32 4.15
CA VAL A 373 13.26 -10.53 5.08
C VAL A 373 13.06 -12.01 5.45
N LEU A 374 13.59 -12.90 4.62
CA LEU A 374 13.40 -14.34 4.72
C LEU A 374 14.59 -14.97 5.44
N GLU A 375 14.30 -15.95 6.32
CA GLU A 375 15.35 -16.80 6.87
C GLU A 375 16.07 -17.53 5.72
N ILE A 376 17.36 -17.87 5.90
CA ILE A 376 18.17 -18.56 4.88
C ILE A 376 17.46 -19.82 4.36
N SER A 377 16.77 -20.54 5.25
CA SER A 377 15.96 -21.71 4.94
C SER A 377 14.80 -21.41 3.98
N GLN A 378 14.10 -20.29 4.16
CA GLN A 378 12.97 -19.89 3.31
C GLN A 378 13.43 -19.45 1.91
N LEU A 379 14.59 -18.78 1.83
CA LEU A 379 15.18 -18.41 0.54
C LEU A 379 15.60 -19.65 -0.25
N GLN A 380 16.13 -20.66 0.44
CA GLN A 380 16.48 -21.93 -0.20
C GLN A 380 15.22 -22.64 -0.69
N GLU A 381 14.18 -22.73 0.14
CA GLU A 381 12.90 -23.34 -0.24
C GLU A 381 12.28 -22.67 -1.48
N ILE A 382 12.27 -21.33 -1.56
CA ILE A 382 11.79 -20.61 -2.76
C ILE A 382 12.64 -20.92 -3.99
N LYS A 383 13.97 -21.00 -3.84
CA LYS A 383 14.87 -21.36 -4.95
C LYS A 383 14.63 -22.79 -5.42
N ASP A 384 14.44 -23.72 -4.49
CA ASP A 384 14.18 -25.13 -4.78
C ASP A 384 12.87 -25.26 -5.54
N ILE A 385 11.79 -24.61 -5.06
CA ILE A 385 10.51 -24.52 -5.79
C ILE A 385 10.72 -23.90 -7.17
N GLY A 386 11.47 -22.80 -7.25
CA GLY A 386 11.77 -22.10 -8.50
C GLY A 386 12.48 -22.98 -9.53
N SER A 387 13.36 -23.88 -9.06
CA SER A 387 14.14 -24.80 -9.89
C SER A 387 13.39 -26.05 -10.35
N GLU A 388 12.27 -26.39 -9.70
CA GLU A 388 11.43 -27.52 -10.09
C GLU A 388 10.85 -27.30 -11.51
N LYS A 389 10.96 -28.36 -12.33
CA LYS A 389 10.56 -28.38 -13.74
C LYS A 389 9.12 -28.90 -13.90
N ASP A 390 8.68 -29.80 -13.04
CA ASP A 390 7.30 -30.28 -13.04
C ASP A 390 6.39 -29.22 -12.39
N PHE A 391 5.55 -28.58 -13.19
CA PHE A 391 4.62 -27.55 -12.71
C PHE A 391 3.61 -28.06 -11.67
N GLU A 392 3.31 -29.35 -11.64
CA GLU A 392 2.38 -29.96 -10.69
C GLU A 392 3.02 -30.03 -9.31
N ILE A 393 4.24 -30.59 -9.25
CA ILE A 393 5.09 -30.61 -8.06
C ILE A 393 5.35 -29.18 -7.59
N LYS A 394 5.68 -28.28 -8.51
CA LYS A 394 5.95 -26.87 -8.21
C LYS A 394 4.75 -26.16 -7.55
N ARG A 395 3.53 -26.41 -8.04
CA ARG A 395 2.29 -25.87 -7.41
C ARG A 395 2.05 -26.48 -6.03
N ALA A 396 2.27 -27.78 -5.86
CA ALA A 396 2.13 -28.44 -4.57
C ALA A 396 3.14 -27.91 -3.53
N LEU A 397 4.41 -27.76 -3.93
CA LEU A 397 5.43 -27.17 -3.08
C LEU A 397 5.14 -25.70 -2.74
N LEU A 398 4.67 -24.89 -3.70
CA LEU A 398 4.25 -23.51 -3.43
C LEU A 398 3.11 -23.47 -2.41
N TRP A 399 2.08 -24.32 -2.56
CA TRP A 399 1.00 -24.40 -1.58
C TRP A 399 1.53 -24.75 -0.20
N ASN A 400 2.42 -25.76 -0.13
CA ASN A 400 3.03 -26.23 1.11
C ASN A 400 3.83 -25.12 1.81
N TYR A 401 4.64 -24.37 1.06
CA TYR A 401 5.40 -23.23 1.55
C TYR A 401 4.49 -22.13 2.12
N LEU A 402 3.46 -21.72 1.38
CA LEU A 402 2.52 -20.69 1.80
C LEU A 402 1.71 -21.12 3.03
N ALA A 403 1.28 -22.39 3.09
CA ALA A 403 0.64 -22.98 4.25
C ALA A 403 1.57 -23.02 5.47
N GLY A 404 2.87 -23.32 5.25
CA GLY A 404 3.88 -23.29 6.30
C GLY A 404 4.07 -21.90 6.92
N ILE A 405 3.96 -20.81 6.14
CA ILE A 405 3.98 -19.45 6.70
C ILE A 405 2.78 -19.24 7.66
N ILE A 406 1.58 -19.69 7.27
CA ILE A 406 0.37 -19.59 8.10
C ILE A 406 0.56 -20.42 9.38
N GLU A 407 1.03 -21.66 9.26
CA GLU A 407 1.18 -22.58 10.39
C GLU A 407 2.15 -22.05 11.45
N ARG A 408 3.33 -21.57 11.03
CA ARG A 408 4.34 -21.00 11.94
C ARG A 408 3.83 -19.80 12.75
N ASN A 409 2.76 -19.15 12.27
CA ASN A 409 2.18 -17.96 12.87
C ASN A 409 0.78 -18.19 13.46
N ARG A 410 0.31 -19.45 13.56
CA ARG A 410 -1.07 -19.82 13.92
C ARG A 410 -1.55 -19.18 15.22
N ASP A 411 -0.68 -19.04 16.22
CA ASP A 411 -1.06 -18.51 17.53
C ASP A 411 -1.29 -17.00 17.52
N LYS A 412 -0.83 -16.30 16.49
CA LYS A 412 -0.93 -14.83 16.37
C LYS A 412 -2.00 -14.36 15.38
N ILE A 413 -2.58 -15.27 14.61
CA ILE A 413 -3.58 -14.98 13.58
C ILE A 413 -4.85 -15.80 13.81
N VAL A 414 -5.94 -15.49 13.09
CA VAL A 414 -7.12 -16.37 13.02
C VAL A 414 -7.06 -17.09 11.69
N ILE A 415 -6.98 -18.42 11.74
CA ILE A 415 -7.00 -19.26 10.55
C ILE A 415 -8.45 -19.60 10.26
N ILE A 416 -8.91 -19.28 9.05
CA ILE A 416 -10.25 -19.61 8.59
C ILE A 416 -10.13 -20.59 7.42
N LYS A 417 -10.73 -21.77 7.57
CA LYS A 417 -10.90 -22.73 6.47
C LYS A 417 -12.02 -22.26 5.57
N TYR A 418 -11.79 -22.27 4.27
CA TYR A 418 -12.78 -21.86 3.27
C TYR A 418 -14.09 -22.67 3.41
N GLU A 419 -13.95 -23.98 3.57
CA GLU A 419 -15.04 -24.94 3.67
C GLU A 419 -15.93 -24.61 4.89
N ASP A 420 -15.30 -24.44 6.06
CA ASP A 420 -15.98 -24.07 7.30
C ASP A 420 -16.64 -22.69 7.19
N PHE A 421 -15.93 -21.70 6.64
CA PHE A 421 -16.43 -20.33 6.51
C PHE A 421 -17.67 -20.24 5.63
N VAL A 422 -17.69 -20.97 4.53
CA VAL A 422 -18.83 -20.97 3.61
C VAL A 422 -20.06 -21.63 4.24
N GLN A 423 -19.86 -22.65 5.07
CA GLN A 423 -20.95 -23.37 5.74
C GLN A 423 -21.44 -22.69 7.02
N SER A 424 -20.53 -22.03 7.74
CA SER A 424 -20.77 -21.47 9.07
C SER A 424 -20.08 -20.10 9.24
N PRO A 425 -20.39 -19.10 8.39
CA PRO A 425 -19.67 -17.83 8.38
C PRO A 425 -19.74 -17.08 9.71
N ASN A 426 -20.90 -17.10 10.38
CA ASN A 426 -21.08 -16.45 11.68
C ASN A 426 -20.18 -17.06 12.78
N LEU A 427 -20.04 -18.39 12.79
CA LEU A 427 -19.19 -19.08 13.76
C LEU A 427 -17.72 -18.69 13.54
N GLU A 428 -17.28 -18.69 12.29
CA GLU A 428 -15.89 -18.36 11.95
C GLU A 428 -15.57 -16.87 12.21
N ILE A 429 -16.50 -15.95 11.98
CA ILE A 429 -16.31 -14.53 12.35
C ILE A 429 -16.32 -14.33 13.87
N ALA A 430 -17.14 -15.08 14.61
CA ALA A 430 -17.14 -15.03 16.08
C ALA A 430 -15.76 -15.39 16.66
N ARG A 431 -15.06 -16.36 16.06
CA ARG A 431 -13.68 -16.71 16.44
C ARG A 431 -12.70 -15.55 16.24
N VAL A 432 -12.90 -14.73 15.21
CA VAL A 432 -12.10 -13.51 15.00
C VAL A 432 -12.34 -12.50 16.12
N THR A 433 -13.62 -12.25 16.44
CA THR A 433 -13.99 -11.32 17.50
C THR A 433 -13.55 -11.80 18.88
N GLU A 434 -13.59 -13.10 19.16
CA GLU A 434 -13.09 -13.68 20.41
C GLU A 434 -11.59 -13.40 20.60
N LYS A 435 -10.79 -13.65 19.55
CA LYS A 435 -9.34 -13.41 19.59
C LYS A 435 -9.00 -11.92 19.58
N PHE A 436 -9.82 -11.11 18.91
CA PHE A 436 -9.63 -9.67 18.80
C PHE A 436 -10.91 -8.91 19.18
N PRO A 437 -11.22 -8.75 20.49
CA PRO A 437 -12.49 -8.18 20.96
C PRO A 437 -12.77 -6.74 20.49
N ARG A 438 -11.72 -5.98 20.17
CA ARG A 438 -11.84 -4.63 19.59
C ARG A 438 -12.35 -4.64 18.16
N PHE A 439 -12.28 -5.79 17.49
CA PHE A 439 -12.75 -6.01 16.14
C PHE A 439 -14.03 -6.87 16.19
N LYS A 440 -15.09 -6.29 16.73
CA LYS A 440 -16.42 -6.89 16.78
C LYS A 440 -17.23 -6.43 15.58
N LEU A 441 -17.82 -7.42 14.90
CA LEU A 441 -18.75 -7.24 13.78
C LEU A 441 -20.06 -7.93 14.16
N ASP A 442 -21.14 -7.16 14.23
CA ASP A 442 -22.48 -7.68 14.52
C ASP A 442 -23.23 -7.83 13.19
N TYR A 443 -23.32 -9.06 12.69
CA TYR A 443 -24.03 -9.38 11.44
C TYR A 443 -24.42 -10.86 11.35
N ASP A 444 -25.47 -11.16 10.59
CA ASP A 444 -25.88 -12.52 10.25
C ASP A 444 -25.58 -12.83 8.78
N PHE A 445 -24.52 -13.58 8.53
CA PHE A 445 -24.08 -13.94 7.19
C PHE A 445 -24.85 -15.15 6.66
N PRO A 446 -25.30 -15.10 5.39
CA PRO A 446 -25.94 -16.25 4.77
C PRO A 446 -24.92 -17.37 4.55
N LYS A 447 -25.34 -18.61 4.84
CA LYS A 447 -24.60 -19.81 4.45
C LYS A 447 -24.55 -19.94 2.94
N SER A 448 -23.48 -20.54 2.42
CA SER A 448 -23.28 -20.79 1.00
C SER A 448 -22.82 -22.23 0.76
N LYS A 449 -22.75 -22.64 -0.51
CA LYS A 449 -22.31 -23.99 -0.90
C LYS A 449 -20.80 -24.02 -1.09
N VAL A 450 -20.15 -25.02 -0.48
CA VAL A 450 -18.74 -25.29 -0.71
C VAL A 450 -18.53 -25.63 -2.18
N ARG A 451 -17.62 -24.91 -2.83
CA ARG A 451 -17.24 -25.21 -4.20
C ARG A 451 -16.11 -26.24 -4.17
N PHE A 452 -16.33 -27.38 -4.80
CA PHE A 452 -15.29 -28.34 -5.13
C PHE A 452 -15.05 -28.26 -6.63
N ASP A 453 -13.80 -28.07 -7.03
CA ASP A 453 -13.46 -27.91 -8.44
C ASP A 453 -12.18 -28.67 -8.71
N ARG A 454 -12.31 -29.99 -8.84
CA ARG A 454 -11.19 -30.92 -9.03
C ARG A 454 -11.09 -31.46 -10.46
N LYS A 455 -12.03 -31.12 -11.33
CA LYS A 455 -12.24 -31.73 -12.66
C LYS A 455 -11.09 -31.54 -13.64
N VAL A 456 -10.13 -30.67 -13.34
CA VAL A 456 -9.00 -30.31 -14.22
C VAL A 456 -7.70 -30.96 -13.77
N LEU A 457 -7.71 -31.71 -12.67
CA LEU A 457 -6.57 -32.49 -12.21
C LEU A 457 -6.77 -33.96 -12.59
N HIS A 458 -5.71 -34.58 -13.12
CA HIS A 458 -5.63 -36.01 -13.33
C HIS A 458 -5.32 -36.76 -12.01
N ASP A 459 -5.55 -38.06 -11.97
CA ASP A 459 -5.36 -38.85 -10.75
C ASP A 459 -3.90 -38.85 -10.27
N ASP A 460 -2.94 -38.89 -11.19
CA ASP A 460 -1.51 -38.79 -10.89
C ASP A 460 -1.13 -37.42 -10.33
N GLU A 461 -1.72 -36.33 -10.85
CA GLU A 461 -1.57 -34.98 -10.28
C GLU A 461 -2.08 -34.92 -8.84
N ILE A 462 -3.24 -35.53 -8.59
CA ILE A 462 -3.85 -35.58 -7.26
C ILE A 462 -2.94 -36.34 -6.30
N GLU A 463 -2.39 -37.48 -6.70
CA GLU A 463 -1.47 -38.26 -5.86
C GLU A 463 -0.18 -37.49 -5.54
N LYS A 464 0.40 -36.76 -6.50
CA LYS A 464 1.56 -35.88 -6.23
C LYS A 464 1.22 -34.80 -5.20
N ILE A 465 0.07 -34.14 -5.34
CA ILE A 465 -0.39 -33.12 -4.39
C ILE A 465 -0.59 -33.73 -3.00
N LYS A 466 -1.24 -34.90 -2.91
CA LYS A 466 -1.43 -35.62 -1.66
C LYS A 466 -0.09 -35.90 -1.01
N ILE A 467 0.87 -36.48 -1.74
CA ILE A 467 2.18 -36.84 -1.20
C ILE A 467 2.89 -35.61 -0.63
N ILE A 468 2.95 -34.52 -1.39
CA ILE A 468 3.70 -33.30 -1.02
C ILE A 468 3.02 -32.51 0.10
N CYS A 469 1.69 -32.37 0.04
CA CYS A 469 0.95 -31.49 0.95
C CYS A 469 0.41 -32.22 2.20
N ARG A 470 0.49 -33.56 2.29
CA ARG A 470 -0.13 -34.39 3.34
C ARG A 470 0.06 -33.83 4.75
N ASP A 471 1.31 -33.71 5.16
CA ASP A 471 1.64 -33.41 6.55
C ASP A 471 1.21 -31.99 6.92
N MET A 472 1.44 -31.04 6.02
CA MET A 472 1.03 -29.66 6.22
C MET A 472 -0.49 -29.52 6.20
N ALA A 473 -1.19 -30.20 5.29
CA ALA A 473 -2.64 -30.15 5.21
C ALA A 473 -3.30 -30.78 6.44
N ALA A 474 -2.73 -31.87 6.97
CA ALA A 474 -3.18 -32.49 8.22
C ALA A 474 -3.12 -31.51 9.41
N LYS A 475 -2.11 -30.63 9.48
CA LYS A 475 -2.03 -29.58 10.52
C LYS A 475 -3.18 -28.57 10.48
N PHE A 476 -3.89 -28.47 9.36
CA PHE A 476 -5.09 -27.65 9.21
C PHE A 476 -6.39 -28.45 9.26
N GLY A 477 -6.33 -29.74 9.59
CA GLY A 477 -7.50 -30.62 9.70
C GLY A 477 -7.94 -31.25 8.37
N TYR A 478 -7.05 -31.32 7.37
CA TYR A 478 -7.28 -32.07 6.13
C TYR A 478 -6.58 -33.44 6.23
N GLU A 479 -7.05 -34.30 7.12
CA GLU A 479 -6.42 -35.60 7.44
C GLU A 479 -6.53 -36.65 6.32
N HIS A 480 -7.51 -36.48 5.42
CA HIS A 480 -7.77 -37.36 4.29
C HIS A 480 -7.85 -36.55 3.00
N LEU A 481 -6.68 -36.15 2.47
CA LEU A 481 -6.59 -35.44 1.19
C LEU A 481 -7.14 -36.28 0.02
#